data_AF-A0A8J3A3H6-F1
#
_entry.id   AF-A0A8J3A3H6-F1
#
_cell.length_a   1.000
_cell.length_b   1.000
_cell.length_c   1.000
_cell.angle_alpha   90.00
_cell.angle_beta   90.00
_cell.angle_gamma   90.00
#
_symmetry.space_group_name_H-M   'P 1'
#
loop_
_entity.id
_entity.type
_entity.pdbx_description
1 polymer ?
#
loop_
_entity_poly.entity_id
_entity_poly.type
_entity_poly.pdbx_seq_one_letter_code
_entity_poly.pdbx_strand_id
1 'polypeptide(L)'
;MKHSSLLIKIGVVVIVLLLFIGYLKYQDYQKDHFVVDKKSFNVKTSFSAVMQEDYDKIPTLKNADRYHIVETVNKDIPIVKMQRDLRIEKVWLVAGRVYILTSFKLLKTDRSLEDVPKLTIHKFIFHRKNGPDFTYDIGKSEINADGVSPLKLTQRTFDHRVYQSQVLPFEFNGTDKEKDAIKKADLNAIYKLTLAGMQLITNQKGEAKKTAIKDITVPAQFNFEKYLIDTLALNKKLTIDDVTLTFKSYRQYYDHGELNYKVENPGHMVKLDATTQFDGKIPEPIDENSKNIVFGEFNLTHGTAGEFDIYNPDFKTMTIQPTGYVTKEDQTITFKVTQKQMESLSQEDKGEIQVGTFTHGKIYIGKPANTHREGNFYIRFKQDRHSPQLSELRFVNATNLPTQNIKDEEVKQMYGELTPIKVTNNKGKTIMSLENEGIETLGDGRKVYDFSVDPDEWHGSKAFQFTIQGLMYQEKIKINPITISLKE
;
A
#
# COMPACT_ATOMS: atom_id res chain seq x y z
N MET A 1 50.33 -14.77 -75.86
CA MET A 1 48.88 -14.55 -75.55
C MET A 1 48.31 -15.52 -74.49
N LYS A 2 49.04 -15.91 -73.43
CA LYS A 2 48.51 -16.80 -72.36
C LYS A 2 48.15 -16.11 -71.03
N HIS A 3 48.62 -14.88 -70.79
CA HIS A 3 48.38 -14.18 -69.52
C HIS A 3 46.97 -13.55 -69.38
N SER A 4 46.28 -13.29 -70.50
CA SER A 4 44.92 -12.72 -70.50
C SER A 4 43.88 -13.69 -69.87
N SER A 5 44.01 -15.00 -70.11
CA SER A 5 43.10 -16.02 -69.56
C SER A 5 43.16 -16.12 -68.03
N LEU A 6 44.35 -15.95 -67.44
CA LEU A 6 44.54 -16.05 -65.99
C LEU A 6 43.93 -14.83 -65.27
N LEU A 7 44.14 -13.63 -65.82
CA LEU A 7 43.58 -12.39 -65.28
C LEU A 7 42.05 -12.38 -65.33
N ILE A 8 41.46 -12.89 -66.42
CA ILE A 8 40.00 -13.03 -66.54
C ILE A 8 39.47 -14.02 -65.48
N LYS A 9 40.15 -15.16 -65.27
CA LYS A 9 39.75 -16.16 -64.26
C LYS A 9 39.84 -15.59 -62.84
N ILE A 10 40.89 -14.84 -62.51
CA ILE A 10 41.05 -14.18 -61.21
C ILE A 10 39.96 -13.11 -61.03
N GLY A 11 39.69 -12.30 -62.06
CA GLY A 11 38.62 -11.30 -62.04
C GLY A 11 37.23 -11.89 -61.77
N VAL A 12 36.90 -13.01 -62.43
CA VAL A 12 35.64 -13.73 -62.21
C VAL A 12 35.53 -14.25 -60.77
N VAL A 13 36.59 -14.85 -60.22
CA VAL A 13 36.60 -15.35 -58.83
C VAL A 13 36.39 -14.20 -57.84
N VAL A 14 37.05 -13.06 -58.04
CA VAL A 14 36.88 -11.88 -57.17
C VAL A 14 35.46 -11.33 -57.23
N ILE A 15 34.85 -11.26 -58.43
CA ILE A 15 33.47 -10.81 -58.60
C ILE A 15 32.48 -11.74 -57.88
N VAL A 16 32.65 -13.06 -58.00
CA VAL A 16 31.80 -14.04 -57.30
C VAL A 16 31.94 -13.90 -55.78
N LEU A 17 33.16 -13.69 -55.28
CA LEU A 17 33.41 -13.50 -53.86
C LEU A 17 32.79 -12.20 -53.31
N LEU A 18 32.86 -11.12 -54.07
CA LEU A 18 32.20 -9.85 -53.73
C LEU A 18 30.68 -9.96 -53.75
N LEU A 19 30.10 -10.68 -54.72
CA LEU A 19 28.66 -10.97 -54.74
C LEU A 19 28.22 -11.83 -53.56
N PHE A 20 29.03 -12.82 -53.17
CA PHE A 20 28.75 -13.65 -52.00
C PHE A 20 28.83 -12.85 -50.70
N ILE A 21 29.86 -12.02 -50.52
CA ILE A 21 29.96 -11.10 -49.36
C ILE A 21 28.79 -10.12 -49.35
N GLY A 22 28.44 -9.54 -50.51
CA GLY A 22 27.29 -8.64 -50.65
C GLY A 22 25.96 -9.31 -50.31
N TYR A 23 25.78 -10.57 -50.73
CA TYR A 23 24.61 -11.37 -50.38
C TYR A 23 24.54 -11.68 -48.88
N LEU A 24 25.65 -12.05 -48.24
CA LEU A 24 25.72 -12.26 -46.79
C LEU A 24 25.38 -10.97 -46.02
N LYS A 25 25.96 -9.83 -46.44
CA LYS A 25 25.65 -8.51 -45.86
C LYS A 25 24.19 -8.12 -46.05
N TYR A 26 23.61 -8.41 -47.22
CA TYR A 26 22.19 -8.18 -47.48
C TYR A 26 21.28 -9.07 -46.61
N GLN A 27 21.64 -10.34 -46.44
CA GLN A 27 20.91 -11.23 -45.53
C GLN A 27 20.97 -10.74 -44.09
N ASP A 28 22.13 -10.31 -43.61
CA ASP A 28 22.27 -9.78 -42.25
C ASP A 28 21.50 -8.46 -42.08
N TYR A 29 21.55 -7.56 -43.08
CA TYR A 29 20.72 -6.36 -43.09
C TYR A 29 19.22 -6.68 -42.99
N GLN A 30 18.75 -7.67 -43.75
CA GLN A 30 17.35 -8.12 -43.74
C GLN A 30 16.92 -8.82 -42.44
N LYS A 31 17.86 -9.42 -41.68
CA LYS A 31 17.57 -9.99 -40.36
C LYS A 31 17.26 -8.89 -39.33
N ASP A 32 17.90 -7.73 -39.48
CA ASP A 32 17.83 -6.65 -38.49
C ASP A 32 16.87 -5.51 -38.90
N HIS A 33 16.42 -5.43 -40.16
CA HIS A 33 15.65 -4.29 -40.69
C HIS A 33 14.29 -4.67 -41.32
N PHE A 34 13.63 -5.73 -40.83
CA PHE A 34 12.28 -6.07 -41.31
C PHE A 34 11.21 -5.18 -40.69
N VAL A 35 10.07 -5.00 -41.36
CA VAL A 35 8.94 -4.25 -40.78
C VAL A 35 8.16 -5.17 -39.85
N VAL A 36 8.03 -4.77 -38.59
CA VAL A 36 7.17 -5.47 -37.62
C VAL A 36 5.71 -5.23 -37.97
N ASP A 37 4.91 -6.29 -38.02
CA ASP A 37 3.47 -6.19 -38.27
C ASP A 37 2.75 -5.57 -37.06
N LYS A 38 2.30 -4.32 -37.22
CA LYS A 38 1.58 -3.58 -36.18
C LYS A 38 0.21 -4.18 -35.82
N LYS A 39 -0.35 -5.08 -36.64
CA LYS A 39 -1.60 -5.77 -36.31
C LYS A 39 -1.37 -6.93 -35.35
N SER A 40 -0.26 -7.65 -35.54
CA SER A 40 0.08 -8.84 -34.76
C SER A 40 0.93 -8.53 -33.52
N PHE A 41 1.50 -7.32 -33.45
CA PHE A 41 2.33 -6.84 -32.34
C PHE A 41 1.83 -5.50 -31.81
N ASN A 42 1.80 -5.33 -30.49
CA ASN A 42 1.52 -4.04 -29.83
C ASN A 42 2.73 -3.10 -29.95
N VAL A 43 2.91 -2.49 -31.13
CA VAL A 43 4.06 -1.63 -31.44
C VAL A 43 3.91 -0.25 -30.80
N LYS A 44 4.89 0.14 -29.99
CA LYS A 44 5.01 1.45 -29.35
C LYS A 44 5.99 2.33 -30.10
N THR A 45 5.85 3.65 -29.93
CA THR A 45 6.68 4.66 -30.61
C THR A 45 7.96 5.00 -29.85
N SER A 46 8.04 4.66 -28.56
CA SER A 46 9.20 4.94 -27.70
C SER A 46 9.30 3.94 -26.56
N PHE A 47 10.48 3.84 -25.95
CA PHE A 47 10.66 3.06 -24.71
C PHE A 47 9.81 3.63 -23.55
N SER A 48 9.63 4.95 -23.48
CA SER A 48 8.73 5.56 -22.49
C SER A 48 7.29 5.06 -22.64
N ALA A 49 6.81 4.86 -23.88
CA ALA A 49 5.49 4.30 -24.14
C ALA A 49 5.40 2.79 -23.83
N VAL A 50 6.53 2.08 -23.82
CA VAL A 50 6.59 0.69 -23.32
C VAL A 50 6.42 0.66 -21.80
N MET A 51 7.07 1.57 -21.08
CA MET A 51 7.01 1.66 -19.62
C MET A 51 5.69 2.24 -19.10
N GLN A 52 5.02 3.11 -19.86
CA GLN A 52 3.83 3.82 -19.40
C GLN A 52 2.74 2.88 -18.84
N GLU A 53 2.46 1.77 -19.51
CA GLU A 53 1.46 0.81 -19.02
C GLU A 53 1.88 0.09 -17.72
N ASP A 54 3.19 -0.05 -17.45
CA ASP A 54 3.68 -0.57 -16.17
C ASP A 54 3.59 0.50 -15.08
N TYR A 55 3.88 1.76 -15.42
CA TYR A 55 3.72 2.91 -14.53
C TYR A 55 2.26 3.13 -14.14
N ASP A 56 1.31 2.92 -15.06
CA ASP A 56 -0.12 3.07 -14.79
C ASP A 56 -0.59 2.00 -13.79
N LYS A 57 -0.06 0.78 -13.88
CA LYS A 57 -0.40 -0.33 -12.97
C LYS A 57 0.40 -0.30 -11.66
N ILE A 58 1.56 0.32 -11.66
CA ILE A 58 2.49 0.40 -10.53
C ILE A 58 2.99 1.84 -10.42
N PRO A 59 2.20 2.77 -9.86
CA PRO A 59 2.59 4.18 -9.77
C PRO A 59 3.93 4.40 -9.06
N THR A 60 4.23 3.58 -8.03
CA THR A 60 5.51 3.63 -7.31
C THR A 60 6.72 3.27 -8.17
N LEU A 61 6.55 2.44 -9.21
CA LEU A 61 7.62 2.14 -10.18
C LEU A 61 8.00 3.39 -10.99
N LYS A 62 7.02 4.23 -11.36
CA LYS A 62 7.27 5.48 -12.09
C LYS A 62 8.17 6.41 -11.29
N ASN A 63 7.90 6.54 -10.00
CA ASN A 63 8.70 7.37 -9.11
C ASN A 63 10.08 6.74 -8.88
N ALA A 64 10.14 5.44 -8.60
CA ALA A 64 11.41 4.73 -8.44
C ALA A 64 12.30 4.88 -9.68
N ASP A 65 11.74 4.81 -10.90
CA ASP A 65 12.52 4.97 -12.13
C ASP A 65 12.97 6.42 -12.33
N ARG A 66 12.10 7.40 -12.03
CA ARG A 66 12.43 8.84 -12.09
C ARG A 66 13.62 9.20 -11.21
N TYR A 67 13.68 8.63 -10.00
CA TYR A 67 14.77 8.89 -9.04
C TYR A 67 15.92 7.87 -9.14
N HIS A 68 16.01 7.12 -10.25
CA HIS A 68 17.10 6.16 -10.52
C HIS A 68 17.28 5.07 -9.46
N ILE A 69 16.19 4.68 -8.79
CA ILE A 69 16.14 3.56 -7.84
C ILE A 69 15.96 2.24 -8.60
N VAL A 70 15.31 2.28 -9.76
CA VAL A 70 15.22 1.12 -10.67
C VAL A 70 16.57 0.91 -11.36
N GLU A 71 17.18 -0.25 -11.13
CA GLU A 71 18.47 -0.60 -11.70
C GLU A 71 18.31 -0.88 -13.20
N THR A 72 19.06 -0.14 -14.02
CA THR A 72 19.14 -0.37 -15.46
C THR A 72 20.26 -1.37 -15.74
N VAL A 73 19.90 -2.55 -16.21
CA VAL A 73 20.81 -3.71 -16.33
C VAL A 73 21.39 -3.83 -17.74
N ASN A 74 20.56 -3.73 -18.78
CA ASN A 74 20.95 -3.81 -20.20
C ASN A 74 21.87 -5.00 -20.56
N LYS A 75 21.63 -6.19 -19.99
CA LYS A 75 22.48 -7.38 -20.19
C LYS A 75 21.87 -8.33 -21.20
N ASP A 76 22.53 -8.50 -22.35
CA ASP A 76 22.15 -9.47 -23.37
C ASP A 76 22.64 -10.89 -23.02
N ILE A 77 21.77 -11.88 -23.24
CA ILE A 77 21.99 -13.31 -23.01
C ILE A 77 21.67 -14.05 -24.31
N PRO A 78 22.68 -14.60 -25.00
CA PRO A 78 22.48 -15.29 -26.26
C PRO A 78 21.81 -16.65 -26.02
N ILE A 79 20.69 -16.88 -26.72
CA ILE A 79 19.96 -18.15 -26.71
C ILE A 79 20.27 -18.87 -28.03
N VAL A 80 21.45 -19.48 -28.09
CA VAL A 80 22.01 -20.07 -29.32
C VAL A 80 21.04 -21.02 -30.03
N LYS A 81 20.34 -21.88 -29.27
CA LYS A 81 19.37 -22.85 -29.81
C LYS A 81 18.19 -22.21 -30.53
N MET A 82 17.91 -20.93 -30.27
CA MET A 82 16.79 -20.18 -30.81
C MET A 82 17.23 -19.02 -31.70
N GLN A 83 18.55 -18.87 -31.93
CA GLN A 83 19.16 -17.80 -32.72
C GLN A 83 18.66 -16.40 -32.35
N ARG A 84 18.49 -16.16 -31.05
CA ARG A 84 17.94 -14.91 -30.52
C ARG A 84 18.58 -14.54 -29.20
N ASP A 85 18.43 -13.27 -28.83
CA ASP A 85 18.96 -12.75 -27.57
C ASP A 85 17.79 -12.35 -26.64
N LEU A 86 17.92 -12.76 -25.39
CA LEU A 86 17.14 -12.23 -24.26
C LEU A 86 17.95 -11.10 -23.64
N ARG A 87 17.33 -9.98 -23.31
CA ARG A 87 17.96 -8.91 -22.54
C ARG A 87 17.21 -8.66 -21.26
N ILE A 88 17.94 -8.53 -20.16
CA ILE A 88 17.38 -7.97 -18.93
C ILE A 88 17.59 -6.47 -19.00
N GLU A 89 16.49 -5.72 -19.07
CA GLU A 89 16.49 -4.27 -19.28
C GLU A 89 16.57 -3.54 -17.93
N LYS A 90 15.62 -3.82 -17.03
CA LYS A 90 15.49 -3.17 -15.73
C LYS A 90 15.15 -4.18 -14.64
N VAL A 91 15.63 -3.93 -13.43
CA VAL A 91 15.31 -4.70 -12.23
C VAL A 91 15.05 -3.73 -11.08
N TRP A 92 14.01 -3.99 -10.30
CA TRP A 92 13.70 -3.19 -9.13
C TRP A 92 13.25 -4.09 -7.99
N LEU A 93 13.91 -3.89 -6.84
CA LEU A 93 13.54 -4.55 -5.58
C LEU A 93 12.78 -3.54 -4.73
N VAL A 94 11.58 -3.93 -4.31
CA VAL A 94 10.74 -3.19 -3.37
C VAL A 94 10.24 -4.13 -2.30
N ALA A 95 9.77 -3.60 -1.17
CA ALA A 95 9.39 -4.40 -0.01
C ALA A 95 8.34 -5.46 -0.41
N GLY A 96 8.78 -6.72 -0.43
CA GLY A 96 7.95 -7.88 -0.78
C GLY A 96 7.67 -8.10 -2.27
N ARG A 97 8.31 -7.38 -3.21
CA ARG A 97 8.16 -7.62 -4.66
C ARG A 97 9.43 -7.39 -5.46
N VAL A 98 9.64 -8.20 -6.49
CA VAL A 98 10.66 -7.99 -7.54
C VAL A 98 9.95 -7.59 -8.83
N TYR A 99 10.35 -6.47 -9.42
CA TYR A 99 10.00 -6.10 -10.79
C TYR A 99 11.18 -6.41 -11.71
N ILE A 100 10.90 -7.08 -12.83
CA ILE A 100 11.88 -7.38 -13.87
C ILE A 100 11.28 -7.03 -15.22
N LEU A 101 11.98 -6.20 -15.99
CA LEU A 101 11.70 -5.95 -17.40
C LEU A 101 12.73 -6.70 -18.23
N THR A 102 12.24 -7.58 -19.11
CA THR A 102 13.07 -8.25 -20.10
C THR A 102 12.61 -7.92 -21.51
N SER A 103 13.48 -8.14 -22.50
CA SER A 103 13.13 -8.02 -23.90
C SER A 103 13.72 -9.16 -24.73
N PHE A 104 12.99 -9.59 -25.76
CA PHE A 104 13.47 -10.54 -26.75
C PHE A 104 13.63 -9.86 -28.09
N LYS A 105 14.78 -10.05 -28.75
CA LYS A 105 14.93 -9.65 -30.15
C LYS A 105 13.92 -10.42 -31.01
N LEU A 106 13.17 -9.68 -31.80
CA LEU A 106 12.26 -10.24 -32.79
C LEU A 106 13.03 -10.77 -33.98
N LEU A 107 12.59 -11.91 -34.49
CA LEU A 107 13.08 -12.51 -35.71
C LEU A 107 12.09 -12.27 -36.84
N LYS A 108 12.57 -12.21 -38.08
CA LYS A 108 11.71 -12.11 -39.27
C LYS A 108 10.68 -13.25 -39.38
N THR A 109 10.97 -14.38 -38.74
CA THR A 109 10.10 -15.55 -38.67
C THR A 109 8.97 -15.43 -37.65
N ASP A 110 9.07 -14.50 -36.69
CA ASP A 110 8.03 -14.26 -35.69
C ASP A 110 6.86 -13.55 -36.38
N ARG A 111 5.69 -14.20 -36.42
CA ARG A 111 4.48 -13.67 -37.07
C ARG A 111 3.55 -13.01 -36.08
N SER A 112 3.64 -13.40 -34.81
CA SER A 112 2.79 -12.95 -33.72
C SER A 112 3.54 -12.95 -32.39
N LEU A 113 2.91 -12.39 -31.36
CA LEU A 113 3.40 -12.46 -29.98
C LEU A 113 3.53 -13.89 -29.42
N GLU A 114 2.79 -14.86 -29.98
CA GLU A 114 2.87 -16.27 -29.56
C GLU A 114 4.14 -16.97 -30.01
N ASP A 115 4.74 -16.49 -31.11
CA ASP A 115 6.03 -16.98 -31.62
C ASP A 115 7.21 -16.53 -30.74
N VAL A 116 6.97 -15.52 -29.90
CA VAL A 116 7.98 -14.97 -28.99
C VAL A 116 7.98 -15.77 -27.69
N PRO A 117 9.16 -16.26 -27.23
CA PRO A 117 9.26 -17.04 -26.02
C PRO A 117 8.82 -16.25 -24.79
N LYS A 118 8.31 -16.97 -23.81
CA LYS A 118 8.02 -16.44 -22.48
C LYS A 118 9.10 -16.89 -21.51
N LEU A 119 9.64 -15.96 -20.72
CA LEU A 119 10.59 -16.29 -19.66
C LEU A 119 9.86 -16.69 -18.38
N THR A 120 10.20 -17.85 -17.83
CA THR A 120 9.81 -18.27 -16.49
C THR A 120 11.04 -18.32 -15.59
N ILE A 121 10.91 -17.81 -14.38
CA ILE A 121 11.93 -17.83 -13.33
C ILE A 121 11.37 -18.70 -12.21
N HIS A 122 12.18 -19.60 -11.64
CA HIS A 122 11.72 -20.51 -10.58
C HIS A 122 12.22 -20.09 -9.21
N LYS A 123 13.36 -19.42 -9.14
CA LYS A 123 14.00 -19.04 -7.89
C LYS A 123 14.66 -17.67 -7.97
N PHE A 124 14.63 -16.95 -6.86
CA PHE A 124 15.45 -15.78 -6.62
C PHE A 124 16.48 -16.08 -5.55
N ILE A 125 17.75 -15.76 -5.81
CA ILE A 125 18.80 -15.82 -4.79
C ILE A 125 19.26 -14.39 -4.54
N PHE A 126 18.95 -13.88 -3.36
CA PHE A 126 19.30 -12.55 -2.89
C PHE A 126 20.66 -12.62 -2.20
N HIS A 127 21.63 -11.91 -2.77
CA HIS A 127 22.98 -11.86 -2.23
C HIS A 127 23.11 -10.67 -1.28
N ARG A 128 23.54 -10.95 -0.04
CA ARG A 128 23.72 -9.94 1.02
C ARG A 128 25.19 -9.60 1.21
N LYS A 129 25.48 -8.32 1.45
CA LYS A 129 26.83 -7.84 1.80
C LYS A 129 27.27 -8.42 3.14
N ASN A 130 26.32 -8.54 4.08
CA ASN A 130 26.54 -9.02 5.44
C ASN A 130 25.56 -10.18 5.69
N GLY A 131 26.07 -11.35 6.06
CA GLY A 131 25.25 -12.55 6.31
C GLY A 131 25.13 -13.50 5.11
N PRO A 132 24.43 -14.63 5.30
CA PRO A 132 24.30 -15.66 4.25
C PRO A 132 23.39 -15.20 3.11
N ASP A 133 23.45 -15.83 1.94
CA ASP A 133 22.46 -15.55 0.89
C ASP A 133 21.08 -16.08 1.29
N PHE A 134 20.02 -15.48 0.74
CA PHE A 134 18.64 -15.92 0.92
C PHE A 134 18.05 -16.38 -0.41
N THR A 135 17.42 -17.56 -0.42
CA THR A 135 16.77 -18.11 -1.62
C THR A 135 15.26 -18.10 -1.43
N TYR A 136 14.55 -17.53 -2.38
CA TYR A 136 13.10 -17.58 -2.48
C TYR A 136 12.69 -18.46 -3.67
N ASP A 137 11.96 -19.53 -3.40
CA ASP A 137 11.39 -20.41 -4.41
C ASP A 137 10.01 -19.86 -4.82
N ILE A 138 9.82 -19.54 -6.10
CA ILE A 138 8.56 -19.01 -6.61
C ILE A 138 7.55 -20.16 -6.66
N GLY A 139 6.43 -20.02 -5.95
CA GLY A 139 5.45 -21.08 -5.78
C GLY A 139 4.72 -21.45 -7.07
N LYS A 140 4.26 -22.70 -7.21
CA LYS A 140 3.44 -23.12 -8.37
C LYS A 140 2.11 -22.36 -8.49
N SER A 141 1.57 -21.83 -7.39
CA SER A 141 0.37 -20.99 -7.39
C SER A 141 0.63 -19.56 -7.88
N GLU A 142 1.88 -19.13 -7.89
CA GLU A 142 2.34 -17.83 -8.36
C GLU A 142 2.80 -17.87 -9.82
N ILE A 143 2.73 -19.06 -10.44
CA ILE A 143 3.09 -19.32 -11.83
C ILE A 143 1.90 -20.04 -12.46
N ASN A 144 1.12 -19.34 -13.30
CA ASN A 144 -0.01 -19.95 -14.01
C ASN A 144 0.47 -21.10 -14.91
N ALA A 145 -0.44 -21.95 -15.39
CA ALA A 145 -0.13 -23.11 -16.25
C ALA A 145 0.73 -22.78 -17.49
N ASP A 146 0.72 -21.51 -17.93
CA ASP A 146 1.52 -20.97 -19.04
C ASP A 146 2.91 -20.41 -18.62
N GLY A 147 3.31 -20.58 -17.36
CA GLY A 147 4.62 -20.16 -16.83
C GLY A 147 4.75 -18.66 -16.49
N VAL A 148 3.64 -17.97 -16.17
CA VAL A 148 3.59 -16.50 -16.00
C VAL A 148 3.00 -16.11 -14.64
N SER A 149 3.57 -15.06 -14.02
CA SER A 149 3.10 -14.40 -12.79
C SER A 149 1.61 -13.99 -12.85
N PRO A 150 0.87 -13.99 -11.71
CA PRO A 150 -0.51 -13.51 -11.62
C PRO A 150 -0.71 -12.06 -12.08
N LEU A 151 0.31 -11.21 -12.03
CA LEU A 151 0.27 -9.86 -12.61
C LEU A 151 0.88 -9.87 -14.02
N LYS A 152 0.12 -10.38 -15.00
CA LYS A 152 0.50 -10.33 -16.42
C LYS A 152 0.51 -8.88 -16.91
N LEU A 153 1.70 -8.35 -17.13
CA LEU A 153 1.89 -7.08 -17.82
C LEU A 153 1.96 -7.32 -19.34
N THR A 154 1.36 -6.42 -20.11
CA THR A 154 1.10 -6.58 -21.54
C THR A 154 2.42 -6.70 -22.31
N GLN A 155 2.52 -7.64 -23.26
CA GLN A 155 3.67 -7.68 -24.15
C GLN A 155 3.62 -6.48 -25.11
N ARG A 156 4.75 -5.79 -25.25
CA ARG A 156 4.86 -4.54 -26.03
C ARG A 156 6.08 -4.61 -26.92
N THR A 157 5.99 -4.02 -28.11
CA THR A 157 7.06 -4.08 -29.09
C THR A 157 7.63 -2.69 -29.35
N PHE A 158 8.93 -2.53 -29.26
CA PHE A 158 9.63 -1.30 -29.62
C PHE A 158 11.03 -1.68 -30.13
N ASP A 159 11.49 -1.00 -31.18
CA ASP A 159 12.84 -1.22 -31.75
C ASP A 159 13.18 -2.71 -31.96
N HIS A 160 12.28 -3.43 -32.64
CA HIS A 160 12.40 -4.87 -32.95
C HIS A 160 12.61 -5.77 -31.73
N ARG A 161 12.17 -5.33 -30.54
CA ARG A 161 12.19 -6.13 -29.32
C ARG A 161 10.81 -6.21 -28.71
N VAL A 162 10.44 -7.40 -28.23
CA VAL A 162 9.24 -7.60 -27.42
C VAL A 162 9.62 -7.55 -25.95
N TYR A 163 9.11 -6.53 -25.27
CA TYR A 163 9.27 -6.28 -23.86
C TYR A 163 8.22 -7.05 -23.06
N GLN A 164 8.68 -7.67 -21.98
CA GLN A 164 7.89 -8.47 -21.06
C GLN A 164 8.27 -8.05 -19.65
N SER A 165 7.30 -7.58 -18.87
CA SER A 165 7.50 -7.25 -17.46
C SER A 165 6.86 -8.29 -16.56
N GLN A 166 7.54 -8.56 -15.45
CA GLN A 166 7.10 -9.49 -14.42
C GLN A 166 7.19 -8.80 -13.06
N VAL A 167 6.10 -8.85 -12.31
CA VAL A 167 6.08 -8.50 -10.90
C VAL A 167 5.87 -9.78 -10.13
N LEU A 168 6.82 -10.13 -9.28
CA LEU A 168 6.76 -11.35 -8.50
C LEU A 168 6.78 -10.98 -7.02
N PRO A 169 5.74 -11.36 -6.25
CA PRO A 169 5.80 -11.20 -4.80
C PRO A 169 6.92 -12.07 -4.24
N PHE A 170 7.48 -11.66 -3.11
CA PHE A 170 8.25 -12.54 -2.26
C PHE A 170 7.91 -12.24 -0.82
N GLU A 171 7.57 -13.27 -0.06
CA GLU A 171 7.28 -13.14 1.36
C GLU A 171 8.43 -13.72 2.20
N PHE A 172 8.70 -13.06 3.32
CA PHE A 172 9.59 -13.59 4.34
C PHE A 172 8.80 -14.48 5.27
N ASN A 173 9.24 -15.72 5.43
CA ASN A 173 8.73 -16.61 6.47
C ASN A 173 9.18 -16.09 7.84
N GLY A 174 8.26 -16.00 8.80
CA GLY A 174 8.55 -15.56 10.17
C GLY A 174 7.32 -14.98 10.87
N THR A 175 7.45 -14.69 12.16
CA THR A 175 6.50 -13.83 12.90
C THR A 175 6.57 -12.39 12.37
N ASP A 176 5.55 -11.56 12.61
CA ASP A 176 5.53 -10.20 12.06
C ASP A 176 6.71 -9.34 12.54
N LYS A 177 7.16 -9.54 13.78
CA LYS A 177 8.35 -8.90 14.33
C LYS A 177 9.65 -9.37 13.66
N GLU A 178 9.75 -10.65 13.32
CA GLU A 178 10.89 -11.19 12.56
C GLU A 178 10.86 -10.70 11.12
N LYS A 179 9.68 -10.66 10.48
CA LYS A 179 9.49 -10.09 9.15
C LYS A 179 9.93 -8.63 9.11
N ASP A 180 9.58 -7.82 10.11
CA ASP A 180 9.94 -6.40 10.13
C ASP A 180 11.43 -6.16 10.44
N ALA A 181 12.04 -6.98 11.29
CA ALA A 181 13.49 -6.96 11.52
C ALA A 181 14.28 -7.38 10.27
N ILE A 182 13.85 -8.45 9.59
CA ILE A 182 14.41 -8.93 8.32
C ILE A 182 14.23 -7.87 7.23
N LYS A 183 13.04 -7.26 7.13
CA LYS A 183 12.80 -6.18 6.19
C LYS A 183 13.79 -5.03 6.40
N LYS A 184 13.97 -4.51 7.63
CA LYS A 184 14.83 -3.33 7.86
C LYS A 184 16.33 -3.61 7.76
N ALA A 185 16.82 -4.71 8.35
CA ALA A 185 18.26 -4.98 8.42
C ALA A 185 18.79 -5.82 7.25
N ASP A 186 18.06 -6.85 6.82
CA ASP A 186 18.55 -7.79 5.82
C ASP A 186 18.32 -7.32 4.38
N LEU A 187 17.21 -6.62 4.11
CA LEU A 187 16.97 -6.08 2.76
C LEU A 187 18.03 -5.04 2.39
N ASN A 188 18.36 -4.10 3.29
CA ASN A 188 19.39 -3.09 3.05
C ASN A 188 20.78 -3.65 2.70
N ALA A 189 21.06 -4.90 3.09
CA ALA A 189 22.30 -5.57 2.76
C ALA A 189 22.30 -6.19 1.35
N ILE A 190 21.14 -6.29 0.67
CA ILE A 190 21.04 -6.89 -0.66
C ILE A 190 21.74 -6.01 -1.68
N TYR A 191 22.66 -6.60 -2.44
CA TYR A 191 23.43 -5.89 -3.47
C TYR A 191 23.37 -6.54 -4.86
N LYS A 192 22.94 -7.80 -4.95
CA LYS A 192 22.74 -8.53 -6.19
C LYS A 192 21.57 -9.49 -6.06
N LEU A 193 20.97 -9.78 -7.20
CA LEU A 193 19.93 -10.80 -7.36
C LEU A 193 20.40 -11.81 -8.40
N THR A 194 20.30 -13.10 -8.11
CA THR A 194 20.42 -14.16 -9.13
C THR A 194 19.04 -14.70 -9.47
N LEU A 195 18.73 -14.64 -10.77
CA LEU A 195 17.56 -15.26 -11.38
C LEU A 195 17.93 -16.72 -11.70
N ALA A 196 17.40 -17.65 -10.91
CA ALA A 196 17.78 -19.06 -10.97
C ALA A 196 16.67 -19.97 -11.50
N GLY A 197 17.08 -21.07 -12.13
CA GLY A 197 16.18 -22.04 -12.74
C GLY A 197 15.39 -21.44 -13.92
N MET A 198 16.00 -20.56 -14.71
CA MET A 198 15.28 -19.90 -15.79
C MET A 198 14.94 -20.84 -16.95
N GLN A 199 13.74 -20.69 -17.49
CA GLN A 199 13.24 -21.46 -18.62
C GLN A 199 12.53 -20.55 -19.62
N LEU A 200 12.69 -20.87 -20.90
CA LEU A 200 11.87 -20.31 -21.97
C LEU A 200 10.79 -21.28 -22.35
N ILE A 201 9.57 -20.77 -22.45
CA ILE A 201 8.42 -21.50 -22.95
C ILE A 201 8.07 -20.95 -24.33
N THR A 202 8.04 -21.84 -25.32
CA THR A 202 7.54 -21.54 -26.66
C THR A 202 6.37 -22.46 -26.99
N ASN A 203 5.31 -21.90 -27.56
CA ASN A 203 4.20 -22.67 -28.08
C ASN A 203 4.46 -22.94 -29.56
N GLN A 204 4.98 -24.12 -29.89
CA GLN A 204 5.12 -24.55 -31.27
C GLN A 204 4.06 -25.60 -31.56
N LYS A 205 3.13 -25.30 -32.48
CA LYS A 205 2.07 -26.24 -32.93
C LYS A 205 1.20 -26.81 -31.80
N GLY A 206 0.91 -26.02 -30.77
CA GLY A 206 0.05 -26.43 -29.65
C GLY A 206 0.77 -27.18 -28.52
N GLU A 207 2.08 -27.44 -28.63
CA GLU A 207 2.88 -28.03 -27.56
C GLU A 207 3.84 -27.00 -26.95
N ALA A 208 3.84 -26.93 -25.61
CA ALA A 208 4.74 -26.05 -24.86
C ALA A 208 6.13 -26.68 -24.75
N LYS A 209 7.08 -26.19 -25.53
CA LYS A 209 8.49 -26.60 -25.44
C LYS A 209 9.22 -25.72 -24.43
N LYS A 210 9.87 -26.37 -23.45
CA LYS A 210 10.67 -25.71 -22.42
C LYS A 210 12.16 -25.79 -22.74
N THR A 211 12.84 -24.65 -22.72
CA THR A 211 14.30 -24.57 -22.92
C THR A 211 14.94 -23.92 -21.71
N ALA A 212 15.80 -24.65 -20.99
CA ALA A 212 16.55 -24.09 -19.87
C ALA A 212 17.56 -23.03 -20.35
N ILE A 213 17.67 -21.93 -19.60
CA ILE A 213 18.71 -20.91 -19.76
C ILE A 213 19.60 -20.95 -18.51
N LYS A 214 20.88 -20.58 -18.67
CA LYS A 214 21.79 -20.41 -17.53
C LYS A 214 21.27 -19.33 -16.59
N ASP A 215 21.46 -19.54 -15.29
CA ASP A 215 21.16 -18.56 -14.25
C ASP A 215 21.90 -17.23 -14.50
N ILE A 216 21.29 -16.12 -14.11
CA ILE A 216 21.83 -14.78 -14.35
C ILE A 216 21.83 -13.98 -13.07
N THR A 217 23.00 -13.50 -12.70
CA THR A 217 23.16 -12.50 -11.65
C THR A 217 23.11 -11.09 -12.25
N VAL A 218 22.32 -10.22 -11.60
CA VAL A 218 22.11 -8.81 -11.93
C VAL A 218 22.35 -7.93 -10.70
N PRO A 219 22.79 -6.68 -10.88
CA PRO A 219 22.78 -5.72 -9.79
C PRO A 219 21.33 -5.48 -9.36
N ALA A 220 21.10 -5.54 -8.06
CA ALA A 220 19.80 -5.29 -7.47
C ALA A 220 20.05 -4.84 -6.04
N GLN A 221 19.78 -3.58 -5.76
CA GLN A 221 19.96 -3.01 -4.44
C GLN A 221 18.61 -2.71 -3.83
N PHE A 222 18.44 -3.14 -2.59
CA PHE A 222 17.39 -2.61 -1.75
C PHE A 222 18.09 -1.61 -0.83
N ASN A 223 17.75 -0.33 -0.95
CA ASN A 223 18.43 0.70 -0.19
C ASN A 223 17.41 1.70 0.34
N PHE A 224 16.98 1.51 1.59
CA PHE A 224 16.09 2.43 2.29
C PHE A 224 16.68 3.85 2.37
N GLU A 225 18.01 4.03 2.36
CA GLU A 225 18.63 5.36 2.35
C GLU A 225 18.46 6.08 1.02
N LYS A 226 18.38 5.35 -0.10
CA LYS A 226 17.98 5.91 -1.41
C LYS A 226 16.48 6.19 -1.50
N TYR A 227 15.70 5.75 -0.51
CA TYR A 227 14.26 6.01 -0.53
C TYR A 227 14.00 7.47 -0.23
N LEU A 228 14.78 8.07 0.68
CA LEU A 228 14.73 9.49 0.98
C LEU A 228 15.28 10.28 -0.21
N ILE A 229 14.39 10.95 -0.92
CA ILE A 229 14.69 11.83 -2.04
C ILE A 229 15.13 13.19 -1.54
N ASP A 230 14.37 13.76 -0.60
CA ASP A 230 14.60 15.11 -0.11
C ASP A 230 14.09 15.29 1.32
N THR A 231 14.61 16.31 2.00
CA THR A 231 14.12 16.76 3.30
C THR A 231 13.92 18.27 3.28
N LEU A 232 12.65 18.69 3.31
CA LEU A 232 12.26 20.08 3.42
C LEU A 232 12.13 20.49 4.89
N ALA A 233 12.97 21.40 5.36
CA ALA A 233 12.78 22.03 6.66
C ALA A 233 11.57 23.00 6.60
N LEU A 234 10.57 22.77 7.45
CA LEU A 234 9.34 23.56 7.47
C LEU A 234 9.40 24.68 8.50
N ASN A 235 9.81 24.35 9.72
CA ASN A 235 9.85 25.27 10.88
C ASN A 235 8.57 26.13 11.02
N LYS A 236 7.41 25.55 10.72
CA LYS A 236 6.12 26.23 10.81
C LYS A 236 5.49 25.93 12.16
N LYS A 237 4.81 26.92 12.74
CA LYS A 237 4.10 26.79 14.01
C LYS A 237 2.63 27.15 13.82
N LEU A 238 1.79 26.43 14.54
CA LEU A 238 0.37 26.66 14.63
C LEU A 238 -0.03 26.61 16.09
N THR A 239 -0.62 27.69 16.59
CA THR A 239 -1.14 27.73 17.94
C THR A 239 -2.67 27.71 17.86
N ILE A 240 -3.26 26.78 18.61
CA ILE A 240 -4.69 26.49 18.67
C ILE A 240 -5.02 26.51 20.15
N ASP A 241 -5.64 27.60 20.61
CA ASP A 241 -5.85 27.87 22.03
C ASP A 241 -4.54 27.76 22.83
N ASP A 242 -4.42 26.79 23.75
CA ASP A 242 -3.21 26.53 24.52
C ASP A 242 -2.29 25.49 23.86
N VAL A 243 -2.69 24.79 22.80
CA VAL A 243 -1.86 23.81 22.08
C VAL A 243 -0.99 24.48 21.04
N THR A 244 0.30 24.14 21.02
CA THR A 244 1.21 24.58 19.95
C THR A 244 1.74 23.39 19.15
N LEU A 245 1.41 23.36 17.86
CA LEU A 245 1.91 22.41 16.87
C LEU A 245 3.09 23.02 16.13
N THR A 246 4.23 22.34 16.15
CA THR A 246 5.41 22.71 15.37
C THR A 246 5.67 21.66 14.30
N PHE A 247 5.51 22.04 13.03
CA PHE A 247 5.92 21.24 11.87
C PHE A 247 7.40 21.48 11.61
N LYS A 248 8.22 20.44 11.81
CA LYS A 248 9.68 20.53 11.75
C LYS A 248 10.18 20.37 10.33
N SER A 249 9.82 19.26 9.69
CA SER A 249 10.30 18.90 8.36
C SER A 249 9.31 18.01 7.63
N TYR A 250 9.41 17.99 6.31
CA TYR A 250 8.81 16.98 5.47
C TYR A 250 9.94 16.17 4.81
N ARG A 251 9.91 14.86 4.96
CA ARG A 251 10.83 13.94 4.29
C ARG A 251 10.10 13.31 3.12
N GLN A 252 10.61 13.54 1.92
CA GLN A 252 10.06 12.95 0.72
C GLN A 252 10.76 11.62 0.47
N TYR A 253 10.03 10.52 0.53
CA TYR A 253 10.50 9.23 0.02
C TYR A 253 9.93 8.98 -1.38
N TYR A 254 10.44 8.00 -2.12
CA TYR A 254 9.94 7.73 -3.49
C TYR A 254 8.54 7.12 -3.54
N ASP A 255 8.12 6.43 -2.47
CA ASP A 255 6.82 5.75 -2.33
C ASP A 255 5.87 6.40 -1.33
N HIS A 256 6.37 7.18 -0.36
CA HIS A 256 5.59 7.93 0.63
C HIS A 256 6.31 9.20 1.04
N GLY A 257 5.71 10.06 1.86
CA GLY A 257 6.42 11.14 2.53
C GLY A 257 6.06 11.22 4.00
N GLU A 258 6.99 11.67 4.84
CA GLU A 258 6.78 11.77 6.28
C GLU A 258 6.77 13.23 6.71
N LEU A 259 5.64 13.69 7.26
CA LEU A 259 5.57 14.98 7.94
C LEU A 259 5.94 14.83 9.41
N ASN A 260 7.04 15.47 9.80
CA ASN A 260 7.55 15.46 11.16
C ASN A 260 7.00 16.65 11.96
N TYR A 261 6.36 16.39 13.09
CA TYR A 261 5.77 17.42 13.95
C TYR A 261 6.10 17.23 15.43
N LYS A 262 5.76 18.25 16.24
CA LYS A 262 5.81 18.23 17.70
C LYS A 262 4.60 18.97 18.25
N VAL A 263 3.94 18.37 19.23
CA VAL A 263 2.85 19.00 19.99
C VAL A 263 3.38 19.48 21.34
N GLU A 264 3.13 20.73 21.68
CA GLU A 264 3.39 21.35 22.97
C GLU A 264 2.05 21.65 23.66
N ASN A 265 2.00 21.42 24.98
CA ASN A 265 0.82 21.51 25.87
C ASN A 265 -0.18 20.32 25.79
N PRO A 266 -0.13 19.36 26.75
CA PRO A 266 -0.72 18.02 26.67
C PRO A 266 -2.24 17.85 26.71
N GLY A 267 -2.99 18.86 27.16
CA GLY A 267 -4.35 18.65 27.65
C GLY A 267 -5.39 18.32 26.57
N HIS A 268 -5.02 18.57 25.31
CA HIS A 268 -5.94 18.57 24.19
C HIS A 268 -5.32 17.83 23.00
N MET A 269 -6.12 17.02 22.31
CA MET A 269 -5.77 16.47 21.01
C MET A 269 -6.24 17.43 19.92
N VAL A 270 -5.46 17.62 18.86
CA VAL A 270 -5.89 18.43 17.70
C VAL A 270 -6.26 17.52 16.54
N LYS A 271 -7.41 17.78 15.94
CA LYS A 271 -7.83 17.20 14.66
C LYS A 271 -7.35 18.05 13.50
N LEU A 272 -6.62 17.42 12.60
CA LEU A 272 -6.12 18.03 11.37
C LEU A 272 -6.69 17.31 10.16
N ASP A 273 -7.11 18.08 9.16
CA ASP A 273 -7.33 17.62 7.80
C ASP A 273 -6.13 18.05 6.95
N ALA A 274 -5.53 17.14 6.20
CA ALA A 274 -4.47 17.48 5.26
C ALA A 274 -4.98 17.32 3.82
N THR A 275 -4.99 18.42 3.07
CA THR A 275 -5.33 18.40 1.64
C THR A 275 -4.07 18.63 0.80
N THR A 276 -3.72 17.71 -0.09
CA THR A 276 -2.63 17.91 -1.04
C THR A 276 -3.13 18.24 -2.43
N GLN A 277 -2.34 19.03 -3.17
CA GLN A 277 -2.52 19.32 -4.58
C GLN A 277 -1.37 18.73 -5.38
N PHE A 278 -1.67 18.11 -6.52
CA PHE A 278 -0.69 17.46 -7.39
C PHE A 278 -0.54 18.18 -8.73
N ASP A 279 0.63 18.03 -9.35
CA ASP A 279 0.81 18.41 -10.75
C ASP A 279 0.28 17.28 -11.66
N GLY A 280 -0.90 17.47 -12.23
CA GLY A 280 -1.51 16.53 -13.18
C GLY A 280 -2.61 15.66 -12.58
N LYS A 281 -2.84 14.49 -13.18
CA LYS A 281 -3.87 13.52 -12.75
C LYS A 281 -3.39 12.75 -11.51
N ILE A 282 -4.30 12.55 -10.56
CA ILE A 282 -4.08 11.71 -9.38
C ILE A 282 -3.96 10.23 -9.82
N PRO A 283 -3.01 9.44 -9.31
CA PRO A 283 -2.97 8.00 -9.55
C PRO A 283 -4.15 7.28 -8.86
N GLU A 284 -4.78 6.33 -9.55
CA GLU A 284 -5.81 5.43 -8.99
C GLU A 284 -5.35 4.78 -7.66
N PRO A 285 -6.26 4.52 -6.70
CA PRO A 285 -7.72 4.38 -6.84
C PRO A 285 -8.53 5.65 -6.50
N ILE A 286 -7.90 6.81 -6.38
CA ILE A 286 -8.57 8.05 -5.97
C ILE A 286 -9.04 8.79 -7.22
N ASP A 287 -10.33 9.12 -7.28
CA ASP A 287 -11.07 9.73 -8.41
C ASP A 287 -10.20 10.61 -9.33
N GLU A 288 -10.05 10.18 -10.59
CA GLU A 288 -9.22 10.84 -11.62
C GLU A 288 -9.58 12.30 -11.90
N ASN A 289 -10.78 12.75 -11.48
CA ASN A 289 -11.23 14.12 -11.66
C ASN A 289 -10.91 15.04 -10.47
N SER A 290 -10.44 14.49 -9.35
CA SER A 290 -10.05 15.32 -8.23
C SER A 290 -8.68 15.95 -8.48
N LYS A 291 -8.53 17.21 -8.09
CA LYS A 291 -7.22 17.90 -8.01
C LYS A 291 -6.66 17.91 -6.58
N ASN A 292 -7.44 17.40 -5.63
CA ASN A 292 -7.19 17.49 -4.20
C ASN A 292 -7.38 16.11 -3.55
N ILE A 293 -6.44 15.67 -2.73
CA ILE A 293 -6.63 14.48 -1.88
C ILE A 293 -6.72 14.94 -0.44
N VAL A 294 -7.82 14.59 0.24
CA VAL A 294 -7.94 14.73 1.69
C VAL A 294 -7.36 13.48 2.32
N PHE A 295 -6.17 13.60 2.90
CA PHE A 295 -5.64 12.61 3.82
C PHE A 295 -6.36 12.86 5.15
N GLY A 296 -6.99 11.81 5.69
CA GLY A 296 -8.07 11.88 6.69
C GLY A 296 -7.77 12.64 7.99
N GLU A 297 -8.71 12.56 8.94
CA GLU A 297 -8.56 13.23 10.24
C GLU A 297 -7.39 12.62 11.04
N PHE A 298 -6.41 13.43 11.42
CA PHE A 298 -5.32 13.02 12.32
C PHE A 298 -5.54 13.56 13.71
N ASN A 299 -5.41 12.70 14.72
CA ASN A 299 -5.41 13.13 16.12
C ASN A 299 -3.99 13.15 16.65
N LEU A 300 -3.53 14.34 17.00
CA LEU A 300 -2.20 14.54 17.54
C LEU A 300 -2.25 14.49 19.06
N THR A 301 -1.67 13.47 19.67
CA THR A 301 -1.57 13.31 21.13
C THR A 301 -0.27 13.91 21.68
N HIS A 302 -0.19 14.07 23.00
CA HIS A 302 0.96 14.68 23.67
C HIS A 302 2.25 13.83 23.61
N GLY A 303 3.41 14.48 23.59
CA GLY A 303 4.73 13.84 23.77
C GLY A 303 5.22 13.05 22.56
N THR A 304 4.41 12.94 21.52
CA THR A 304 4.79 12.32 20.25
C THR A 304 5.48 13.36 19.37
N ALA A 305 6.80 13.17 19.19
CA ALA A 305 7.34 13.38 17.87
C ALA A 305 6.70 12.28 17.01
N GLY A 306 5.79 12.68 16.12
CA GLY A 306 5.11 11.76 15.22
C GLY A 306 5.54 11.98 13.78
N GLU A 307 5.42 10.92 13.01
CA GLU A 307 5.58 10.92 11.56
C GLU A 307 4.20 10.63 10.97
N PHE A 308 3.78 11.46 10.01
CA PHE A 308 2.57 11.20 9.24
C PHE A 308 2.93 10.79 7.82
N ASP A 309 2.50 9.57 7.43
CA ASP A 309 2.74 9.01 6.11
C ASP A 309 1.75 9.55 5.07
N ILE A 310 2.31 10.19 4.05
CA ILE A 310 1.59 10.74 2.90
C ILE A 310 1.81 9.80 1.73
N TYR A 311 0.79 9.01 1.42
CA TYR A 311 0.77 8.17 0.22
C TYR A 311 0.63 9.09 -1.01
N ASN A 312 1.72 9.21 -1.79
CA ASN A 312 1.97 10.16 -2.89
C ASN A 312 2.87 11.36 -2.51
N PRO A 313 4.20 11.16 -2.57
CA PRO A 313 5.19 12.17 -2.19
C PRO A 313 5.33 13.35 -3.16
N ASP A 314 4.87 13.21 -4.40
CA ASP A 314 5.05 14.21 -5.48
C ASP A 314 3.93 15.27 -5.50
N PHE A 315 3.56 15.84 -4.35
CA PHE A 315 2.58 16.94 -4.32
C PHE A 315 3.26 18.29 -4.61
N LYS A 316 2.51 19.23 -5.18
CA LYS A 316 2.98 20.62 -5.37
C LYS A 316 2.86 21.39 -4.05
N THR A 317 1.67 21.34 -3.47
CA THR A 317 1.36 22.00 -2.20
C THR A 317 0.55 21.07 -1.30
N MET A 318 0.78 21.17 0.01
CA MET A 318 -0.04 20.54 1.04
C MET A 318 -0.60 21.63 1.93
N THR A 319 -1.90 21.61 2.12
CA THR A 319 -2.64 22.51 3.00
C THR A 319 -3.10 21.70 4.20
N ILE A 320 -2.55 22.01 5.36
CA ILE A 320 -2.93 21.42 6.65
C ILE A 320 -3.93 22.36 7.31
N GLN A 321 -5.15 21.89 7.48
CA GLN A 321 -6.27 22.63 8.04
C GLN A 321 -6.67 21.99 9.38
N PRO A 322 -6.51 22.68 10.51
CA PRO A 322 -7.12 22.22 11.75
C PRO A 322 -8.65 22.29 11.64
N THR A 323 -9.31 21.20 11.97
CA THR A 323 -10.77 21.07 11.86
C THR A 323 -11.46 20.91 13.20
N GLY A 324 -10.71 20.51 14.23
CA GLY A 324 -11.21 20.51 15.60
C GLY A 324 -10.13 20.32 16.65
N TYR A 325 -10.53 20.41 17.90
CA TYR A 325 -9.80 19.82 19.02
C TYR A 325 -10.68 18.81 19.73
N VAL A 326 -10.04 17.84 20.36
CA VAL A 326 -10.68 16.87 21.23
C VAL A 326 -10.12 17.05 22.64
N THR A 327 -11.00 17.39 23.57
CA THR A 327 -10.68 17.46 25.00
C THR A 327 -11.06 16.15 25.65
N LYS A 328 -10.20 15.64 26.53
CA LYS A 328 -10.54 14.50 27.37
C LYS A 328 -10.99 15.00 28.73
N GLU A 329 -12.18 14.58 29.11
CA GLU A 329 -12.65 14.70 30.47
C GLU A 329 -12.29 13.43 31.23
N ASP A 330 -11.46 13.53 32.26
CA ASP A 330 -11.01 12.37 33.06
C ASP A 330 -12.08 11.83 34.03
N GLN A 331 -13.29 12.40 34.01
CA GLN A 331 -14.38 11.93 34.85
C GLN A 331 -14.80 10.51 34.47
N THR A 332 -14.69 9.59 35.42
CA THR A 332 -15.26 8.25 35.28
C THR A 332 -16.76 8.31 35.51
N ILE A 333 -17.54 7.85 34.54
CA ILE A 333 -18.99 7.79 34.65
C ILE A 333 -19.38 6.35 34.96
N THR A 334 -20.13 6.16 36.04
CA THR A 334 -20.67 4.87 36.42
C THR A 334 -22.19 4.92 36.49
N PHE A 335 -22.86 4.00 35.82
CA PHE A 335 -24.30 3.85 35.94
C PHE A 335 -24.70 2.38 35.98
N LYS A 336 -25.89 2.14 36.56
CA LYS A 336 -26.42 0.80 36.77
C LYS A 336 -27.74 0.65 36.04
N VAL A 337 -27.85 -0.46 35.33
CA VAL A 337 -29.05 -0.88 34.62
C VAL A 337 -29.59 -2.13 35.33
N THR A 338 -30.75 -2.01 35.97
CA THR A 338 -31.37 -3.12 36.69
C THR A 338 -32.21 -3.98 35.76
N GLN A 339 -32.38 -5.26 36.11
CA GLN A 339 -33.27 -6.18 35.40
C GLN A 339 -34.70 -5.61 35.28
N LYS A 340 -35.23 -4.96 36.33
CA LYS A 340 -36.55 -4.31 36.30
C LYS A 340 -36.64 -3.18 35.27
N GLN A 341 -35.58 -2.36 35.15
CA GLN A 341 -35.53 -1.31 34.12
C GLN A 341 -35.51 -1.93 32.72
N MET A 342 -34.76 -3.02 32.53
CA MET A 342 -34.73 -3.75 31.26
C MET A 342 -36.06 -4.42 30.90
N GLU A 343 -36.71 -5.09 31.85
CA GLU A 343 -38.05 -5.67 31.67
C GLU A 343 -39.09 -4.58 31.33
N SER A 344 -38.91 -3.37 31.87
CA SER A 344 -39.80 -2.26 31.52
C SER A 344 -39.56 -1.67 30.13
N LEU A 345 -38.43 -1.99 29.48
CA LEU A 345 -38.18 -1.67 28.06
C LEU A 345 -38.76 -2.72 27.11
N SER A 346 -39.01 -3.95 27.58
CA SER A 346 -39.59 -5.01 26.76
C SER A 346 -41.11 -4.91 26.63
N GLN A 347 -41.76 -4.09 27.46
CA GLN A 347 -43.19 -3.77 27.39
C GLN A 347 -43.37 -2.53 26.49
N GLU A 348 -44.19 -2.65 25.44
CA GLU A 348 -44.21 -1.84 24.20
C GLU A 348 -44.38 -0.31 24.29
N ASP A 349 -44.44 0.30 25.48
CA ASP A 349 -44.79 1.72 25.66
C ASP A 349 -43.69 2.63 26.26
N LYS A 350 -42.46 2.14 26.47
CA LYS A 350 -41.35 2.97 26.99
C LYS A 350 -40.23 3.11 25.97
N GLY A 351 -40.17 4.27 25.33
CA GLY A 351 -39.11 4.59 24.36
C GLY A 351 -37.70 4.51 24.97
N GLU A 352 -37.50 5.11 26.15
CA GLU A 352 -36.18 5.21 26.82
C GLU A 352 -36.29 5.38 28.34
N ILE A 353 -35.26 4.95 29.08
CA ILE A 353 -35.10 5.16 30.53
C ILE A 353 -33.78 5.87 30.79
N GLN A 354 -33.82 6.96 31.56
CA GLN A 354 -32.60 7.64 32.00
C GLN A 354 -31.88 6.79 33.06
N VAL A 355 -30.59 6.51 32.85
CA VAL A 355 -29.76 5.65 33.73
C VAL A 355 -28.57 6.38 34.33
N GLY A 356 -28.21 7.54 33.79
CA GLY A 356 -27.07 8.31 34.28
C GLY A 356 -27.05 9.74 33.74
N THR A 357 -26.03 10.47 34.16
CA THR A 357 -25.70 11.82 33.69
C THR A 357 -24.20 11.90 33.40
N PHE A 358 -23.83 12.84 32.55
CA PHE A 358 -22.45 13.24 32.32
C PHE A 358 -22.40 14.77 32.24
N THR A 359 -21.21 15.34 32.16
CA THR A 359 -20.99 16.79 32.30
C THR A 359 -21.77 17.64 31.31
N HIS A 360 -22.05 17.08 30.13
CA HIS A 360 -22.78 17.77 29.07
C HIS A 360 -24.07 17.05 28.67
N GLY A 361 -24.69 16.28 29.57
CA GLY A 361 -26.01 15.72 29.31
C GLY A 361 -26.41 14.50 30.12
N LYS A 362 -27.24 13.66 29.50
CA LYS A 362 -27.92 12.53 30.15
C LYS A 362 -27.75 11.24 29.36
N ILE A 363 -27.66 10.13 30.09
CA ILE A 363 -27.49 8.78 29.53
C ILE A 363 -28.81 8.04 29.63
N TYR A 364 -29.26 7.49 28.51
CA TYR A 364 -30.49 6.73 28.39
C TYR A 364 -30.20 5.32 27.90
N ILE A 365 -31.05 4.38 28.29
CA ILE A 365 -31.16 3.06 27.67
C ILE A 365 -32.50 2.94 26.96
N GLY A 366 -32.54 2.21 25.85
CA GLY A 366 -33.77 1.94 25.13
C GLY A 366 -33.69 0.66 24.32
N LYS A 367 -34.79 0.31 23.64
CA LYS A 367 -34.88 -0.87 22.77
C LYS A 367 -34.85 -0.43 21.30
N PRO A 368 -34.02 -1.03 20.44
CA PRO A 368 -34.02 -0.70 19.02
C PRO A 368 -35.39 -1.02 18.39
N ALA A 369 -35.90 -0.11 17.55
CA ALA A 369 -37.26 -0.21 16.99
C ALA A 369 -37.49 -1.46 16.12
N ASN A 370 -36.41 -2.04 15.57
CA ASN A 370 -36.47 -3.12 14.56
C ASN A 370 -35.85 -4.45 15.04
N THR A 371 -35.58 -4.62 16.34
CA THR A 371 -34.96 -5.86 16.86
C THR A 371 -35.91 -6.61 17.79
N HIS A 372 -36.38 -7.78 17.34
CA HIS A 372 -37.15 -8.72 18.16
C HIS A 372 -36.28 -9.64 19.02
N ARG A 373 -34.95 -9.54 18.92
CA ARG A 373 -34.03 -10.34 19.74
C ARG A 373 -34.10 -9.88 21.20
N GLU A 374 -34.37 -10.81 22.11
CA GLU A 374 -34.23 -10.60 23.54
C GLU A 374 -32.76 -10.31 23.87
N GLY A 375 -32.50 -9.37 24.79
CA GLY A 375 -31.14 -8.96 25.18
C GLY A 375 -30.55 -7.76 24.44
N ASN A 376 -31.21 -7.26 23.37
CA ASN A 376 -30.74 -6.07 22.63
C ASN A 376 -31.22 -4.77 23.28
N PHE A 377 -30.31 -3.82 23.50
CA PHE A 377 -30.60 -2.49 23.99
C PHE A 377 -29.57 -1.48 23.49
N TYR A 378 -29.98 -0.23 23.31
CA TYR A 378 -29.02 0.83 23.00
C TYR A 378 -28.72 1.68 24.23
N ILE A 379 -27.54 2.29 24.26
CA ILE A 379 -27.19 3.37 25.18
C ILE A 379 -27.11 4.65 24.37
N ARG A 380 -27.96 5.62 24.71
CA ARG A 380 -28.02 6.92 24.05
C ARG A 380 -27.50 8.02 24.96
N PHE A 381 -26.54 8.77 24.44
CA PHE A 381 -26.00 9.97 25.09
C PHE A 381 -26.74 11.18 24.51
N LYS A 382 -27.64 11.77 25.31
CA LYS A 382 -28.34 12.99 24.92
C LYS A 382 -27.60 14.18 25.50
N GLN A 383 -26.93 14.91 24.62
CA GLN A 383 -26.18 16.11 24.96
C GLN A 383 -27.09 17.33 25.16
N ASP A 384 -26.67 18.24 26.03
CA ASP A 384 -27.33 19.54 26.20
C ASP A 384 -27.16 20.40 24.95
N ARG A 385 -28.10 21.34 24.72
CA ARG A 385 -27.99 22.25 23.56
C ARG A 385 -26.75 23.14 23.74
N HIS A 386 -25.97 23.28 22.66
CA HIS A 386 -24.73 24.08 22.60
C HIS A 386 -23.54 23.52 23.40
N SER A 387 -23.57 22.26 23.83
CA SER A 387 -22.38 21.62 24.39
C SER A 387 -21.38 21.19 23.30
N PRO A 388 -20.10 21.02 23.64
CA PRO A 388 -19.13 20.32 22.80
C PRO A 388 -19.69 18.97 22.31
N GLN A 389 -19.40 18.56 21.08
CA GLN A 389 -19.91 17.30 20.53
C GLN A 389 -19.19 16.13 21.18
N LEU A 390 -19.90 15.09 21.60
CA LEU A 390 -19.25 13.88 22.10
C LEU A 390 -18.53 13.19 20.94
N SER A 391 -17.24 12.91 21.10
CA SER A 391 -16.50 12.13 20.10
C SER A 391 -17.02 10.69 20.05
N GLU A 392 -16.57 9.94 19.06
CA GLU A 392 -16.91 8.52 18.96
C GLU A 392 -16.43 7.75 20.21
N LEU A 393 -17.34 7.02 20.86
CA LEU A 393 -17.01 6.05 21.90
C LEU A 393 -16.73 4.72 21.20
N ARG A 394 -15.48 4.23 21.22
CA ARG A 394 -15.20 2.87 20.76
C ARG A 394 -15.06 1.91 21.91
N PHE A 395 -15.72 0.77 21.76
CA PHE A 395 -15.71 -0.33 22.70
C PHE A 395 -14.43 -1.12 22.53
N VAL A 396 -13.56 -1.03 23.54
CA VAL A 396 -12.47 -1.98 23.67
C VAL A 396 -12.98 -3.10 24.57
N ASN A 397 -13.39 -4.22 23.97
CA ASN A 397 -13.57 -5.44 24.75
C ASN A 397 -12.18 -5.79 25.30
N ALA A 398 -11.99 -5.64 26.62
CA ALA A 398 -10.67 -5.71 27.25
C ALA A 398 -9.94 -7.06 27.02
N THR A 399 -10.66 -8.09 26.56
CA THR A 399 -10.10 -9.41 26.20
C THR A 399 -9.63 -9.53 24.75
N ASN A 400 -10.01 -8.60 23.85
CA ASN A 400 -9.55 -8.56 22.45
C ASN A 400 -8.32 -7.66 22.23
N LEU A 401 -7.87 -6.95 23.27
CA LEU A 401 -6.49 -6.46 23.29
C LEU A 401 -5.60 -7.70 23.31
N PRO A 402 -4.68 -7.88 22.33
CA PRO A 402 -3.83 -9.05 22.30
C PRO A 402 -3.18 -9.22 23.67
N THR A 403 -3.38 -10.37 24.30
CA THR A 403 -2.62 -10.83 25.47
C THR A 403 -1.11 -11.00 25.15
N GLN A 404 -0.67 -10.61 23.97
CA GLN A 404 0.72 -10.53 23.56
C GLN A 404 1.27 -9.12 23.80
N ASN A 405 1.92 -8.88 24.95
CA ASN A 405 3.04 -7.94 25.14
C ASN A 405 3.03 -6.59 24.38
N ILE A 406 1.89 -5.99 24.05
CA ILE A 406 1.82 -4.60 23.60
C ILE A 406 1.95 -3.78 24.89
N LYS A 407 2.96 -2.93 24.96
CA LYS A 407 3.15 -2.08 26.14
C LYS A 407 1.91 -1.19 26.30
N ASP A 408 1.47 -0.93 27.52
CA ASP A 408 0.34 -0.04 27.82
C ASP A 408 0.45 1.33 27.11
N GLU A 409 1.68 1.76 26.81
CA GLU A 409 2.00 2.98 26.07
C GLU A 409 1.65 2.91 24.58
N GLU A 410 1.85 1.76 23.91
CA GLU A 410 1.49 1.53 22.51
C GLU A 410 -0.03 1.37 22.35
N VAL A 411 -0.70 0.72 23.31
CA VAL A 411 -2.17 0.71 23.40
C VAL A 411 -2.70 2.13 23.62
N LYS A 412 -2.10 2.93 24.52
CA LYS A 412 -2.47 4.34 24.71
C LYS A 412 -2.20 5.23 23.48
N GLN A 413 -1.21 4.92 22.67
CA GLN A 413 -0.93 5.64 21.42
C GLN A 413 -1.89 5.25 20.29
N MET A 414 -2.16 3.95 20.11
CA MET A 414 -3.09 3.46 19.07
C MET A 414 -4.56 3.71 19.41
N TYR A 415 -4.90 3.76 20.70
CA TYR A 415 -6.26 3.89 21.21
C TYR A 415 -6.45 5.13 22.09
N GLY A 416 -5.58 6.15 21.95
CA GLY A 416 -5.65 7.39 22.74
C GLY A 416 -6.97 8.16 22.60
N GLU A 417 -7.72 7.87 21.53
CA GLU A 417 -9.06 8.37 21.24
C GLU A 417 -10.17 7.40 21.64
N LEU A 418 -9.91 6.40 22.48
CA LEU A 418 -10.95 5.48 22.91
C LEU A 418 -11.31 5.75 24.36
N THR A 419 -12.58 6.05 24.58
CA THR A 419 -13.20 5.99 25.89
C THR A 419 -13.51 4.51 26.18
N PRO A 420 -12.76 3.82 27.07
CA PRO A 420 -13.03 2.43 27.39
C PRO A 420 -14.33 2.33 28.20
N ILE A 421 -15.16 1.35 27.83
CA ILE A 421 -16.39 1.04 28.54
C ILE A 421 -16.28 -0.36 29.10
N LYS A 422 -16.29 -0.45 30.43
CA LYS A 422 -16.31 -1.72 31.17
C LYS A 422 -17.73 -2.02 31.61
N VAL A 423 -18.20 -3.23 31.32
CA VAL A 423 -19.51 -3.71 31.77
C VAL A 423 -19.34 -4.92 32.67
N THR A 424 -19.93 -4.87 33.86
CA THR A 424 -19.91 -5.97 34.83
C THR A 424 -21.32 -6.30 35.30
N ASN A 425 -21.63 -7.58 35.54
CA ASN A 425 -22.88 -7.94 36.20
C ASN A 425 -22.85 -7.66 37.71
N ASN A 426 -23.97 -7.95 38.38
CA ASN A 426 -24.12 -7.82 39.83
C ASN A 426 -23.20 -8.72 40.68
N LYS A 427 -22.43 -9.63 40.07
CA LYS A 427 -21.39 -10.44 40.74
C LYS A 427 -19.97 -9.88 40.50
N GLY A 428 -19.85 -8.75 39.80
CA GLY A 428 -18.57 -8.15 39.43
C GLY A 428 -17.84 -8.85 38.27
N LYS A 429 -18.47 -9.85 37.62
CA LYS A 429 -17.92 -10.52 36.44
C LYS A 429 -18.06 -9.59 35.24
N THR A 430 -16.96 -9.35 34.52
CA THR A 430 -16.98 -8.63 33.23
C THR A 430 -17.83 -9.40 32.22
N ILE A 431 -18.71 -8.68 31.53
CA ILE A 431 -19.56 -9.22 30.47
C ILE A 431 -18.75 -9.20 29.19
N MET A 432 -18.43 -10.38 28.67
CA MET A 432 -17.53 -10.56 27.53
C MET A 432 -18.28 -10.55 26.19
N SER A 433 -19.61 -10.72 26.23
CA SER A 433 -20.50 -10.85 25.07
C SER A 433 -21.12 -9.53 24.59
N LEU A 434 -20.61 -8.38 25.04
CA LEU A 434 -21.13 -7.09 24.60
C LEU A 434 -20.61 -6.74 23.20
N GLU A 435 -21.47 -6.80 22.20
CA GLU A 435 -21.13 -6.41 20.82
C GLU A 435 -21.63 -4.98 20.55
N ASN A 436 -20.78 -4.17 19.90
CA ASN A 436 -21.19 -2.87 19.38
C ASN A 436 -21.78 -3.09 17.98
N GLU A 437 -23.10 -2.98 17.88
CA GLU A 437 -23.87 -3.26 16.66
C GLU A 437 -23.88 -2.06 15.70
N GLY A 438 -23.51 -0.86 16.18
CA GLY A 438 -23.49 0.34 15.35
C GLY A 438 -23.45 1.65 16.12
N ILE A 439 -23.08 2.70 15.38
CA ILE A 439 -23.09 4.08 15.86
C ILE A 439 -23.96 4.91 14.91
N GLU A 440 -25.07 5.43 15.42
CA GLU A 440 -25.92 6.36 14.67
C GLU A 440 -25.59 7.80 15.09
N THR A 441 -25.31 8.66 14.10
CA THR A 441 -25.25 10.10 14.32
C THR A 441 -26.55 10.72 13.85
N LEU A 442 -27.35 11.23 14.78
CA LEU A 442 -28.60 11.91 14.45
C LEU A 442 -28.30 13.27 13.80
N GLY A 443 -29.25 13.81 13.04
CA GLY A 443 -29.07 15.06 12.29
C GLY A 443 -28.75 16.30 13.14
N ASP A 444 -28.89 16.21 14.47
CA ASP A 444 -28.51 17.24 15.43
C ASP A 444 -27.17 16.96 16.15
N GLY A 445 -26.39 15.99 15.65
CA GLY A 445 -25.07 15.65 16.16
C GLY A 445 -25.07 14.68 17.36
N ARG A 446 -26.23 14.27 17.87
CA ARG A 446 -26.33 13.27 18.95
C ARG A 446 -25.83 11.91 18.47
N LYS A 447 -25.17 11.17 19.36
CA LYS A 447 -24.66 9.81 19.10
C LYS A 447 -25.51 8.76 19.82
N VAL A 448 -25.92 7.74 19.09
CA VAL A 448 -26.57 6.53 19.63
C VAL A 448 -25.58 5.39 19.47
N TYR A 449 -25.36 4.64 20.53
CA TYR A 449 -24.52 3.45 20.50
C TYR A 449 -25.40 2.24 20.80
N ASP A 450 -25.43 1.27 19.88
CA ASP A 450 -26.28 0.08 19.98
C ASP A 450 -25.49 -1.10 20.55
N PHE A 451 -26.09 -1.80 21.52
CA PHE A 451 -25.48 -2.97 22.15
C PHE A 451 -26.38 -4.19 22.08
N SER A 452 -25.73 -5.34 21.95
CA SER A 452 -26.34 -6.63 22.22
C SER A 452 -25.58 -7.33 23.36
N VAL A 453 -26.32 -8.02 24.22
CA VAL A 453 -25.77 -8.90 25.25
C VAL A 453 -26.37 -10.28 25.02
N ASP A 454 -25.56 -11.31 25.21
CA ASP A 454 -26.01 -12.69 25.10
C ASP A 454 -27.23 -12.96 26.01
N PRO A 455 -28.32 -13.57 25.49
CA PRO A 455 -29.52 -13.90 26.27
C PRO A 455 -29.25 -14.69 27.57
N ASP A 456 -28.23 -15.55 27.61
CA ASP A 456 -27.89 -16.33 28.81
C ASP A 456 -27.25 -15.44 29.89
N GLU A 457 -26.39 -14.50 29.49
CA GLU A 457 -25.82 -13.51 30.42
C GLU A 457 -26.87 -12.47 30.86
N TRP A 458 -27.86 -12.22 29.99
CA TRP A 458 -29.04 -11.40 30.25
C TRP A 458 -29.93 -11.97 31.36
N HIS A 459 -30.43 -13.20 31.20
CA HIS A 459 -31.32 -13.82 32.18
C HIS A 459 -30.61 -14.17 33.51
N GLY A 460 -29.29 -14.37 33.46
CA GLY A 460 -28.47 -14.70 34.64
C GLY A 460 -28.10 -13.52 35.55
N SER A 461 -28.37 -12.27 35.14
CA SER A 461 -27.87 -11.06 35.80
C SER A 461 -29.00 -10.17 36.35
N LYS A 462 -28.94 -9.83 37.65
CA LYS A 462 -29.92 -8.93 38.29
C LYS A 462 -29.73 -7.46 37.91
N ALA A 463 -28.52 -7.12 37.48
CA ALA A 463 -28.15 -5.79 37.03
C ALA A 463 -26.81 -5.82 36.28
N PHE A 464 -26.63 -4.81 35.42
CA PHE A 464 -25.38 -4.50 34.76
C PHE A 464 -24.88 -3.14 35.24
N GLN A 465 -23.58 -3.04 35.51
CA GLN A 465 -22.90 -1.80 35.84
C GLN A 465 -21.97 -1.44 34.70
N PHE A 466 -22.16 -0.24 34.17
CA PHE A 466 -21.35 0.35 33.12
C PHE A 466 -20.40 1.35 33.75
N THR A 467 -19.12 1.25 33.41
CA THR A 467 -18.07 2.18 33.84
C THR A 467 -17.38 2.70 32.60
N ILE A 468 -17.52 4.00 32.35
CA ILE A 468 -16.95 4.71 31.21
C ILE A 468 -15.77 5.53 31.72
N GLN A 469 -14.57 5.24 31.22
CA GLN A 469 -13.34 5.89 31.69
C GLN A 469 -13.01 7.11 30.84
N GLY A 470 -13.59 8.24 31.22
CA GLY A 470 -13.38 9.54 30.62
C GLY A 470 -14.09 9.72 29.29
N LEU A 471 -14.82 10.81 29.13
CA LEU A 471 -15.44 11.17 27.86
C LEU A 471 -14.50 12.07 27.06
N MET A 472 -14.66 12.06 25.75
CA MET A 472 -13.95 12.97 24.89
C MET A 472 -14.94 13.84 24.14
N TYR A 473 -14.61 15.11 24.04
CA TYR A 473 -15.46 16.10 23.39
C TYR A 473 -14.71 16.75 22.25
N GLN A 474 -15.33 16.73 21.09
CA GLN A 474 -14.87 17.40 19.90
C GLN A 474 -15.52 18.78 19.78
N GLU A 475 -14.67 19.79 19.58
CA GLU A 475 -15.10 21.13 19.20
C GLU A 475 -14.54 21.47 17.83
N LYS A 476 -15.35 22.14 17.01
CA LYS A 476 -14.93 22.60 15.69
C LYS A 476 -14.19 23.92 15.83
N ILE A 477 -13.02 24.01 15.22
CA ILE A 477 -12.23 25.24 15.17
C ILE A 477 -12.19 25.78 13.74
N LYS A 478 -12.03 27.10 13.63
CA LYS A 478 -11.77 27.79 12.38
C LYS A 478 -10.46 28.54 12.50
N ILE A 479 -9.39 27.90 12.07
CA ILE A 479 -8.04 28.47 12.08
C ILE A 479 -7.55 28.52 10.65
N ASN A 480 -6.73 29.52 10.32
CA ASN A 480 -6.15 29.60 8.99
C ASN A 480 -5.29 28.34 8.72
N PRO A 481 -5.41 27.73 7.54
CA PRO A 481 -4.59 26.58 7.21
C PRO A 481 -3.12 26.97 7.06
N ILE A 482 -2.24 25.99 7.21
CA ILE A 482 -0.83 26.11 6.83
C ILE A 482 -0.64 25.46 5.47
N THR A 483 -0.05 26.19 4.52
CA THR A 483 0.36 25.64 3.24
C THR A 483 1.87 25.39 3.23
N ILE A 484 2.23 24.15 2.89
CA ILE A 484 3.58 23.68 2.60
C ILE A 484 3.71 23.56 1.08
N SER A 485 4.80 24.05 0.50
CA SER A 485 5.08 23.89 -0.93
C SER A 485 6.35 23.06 -1.09
N LEU A 486 6.33 22.02 -1.94
CA LEU A 486 7.51 21.18 -2.20
C LEU A 486 8.37 21.68 -3.36
N LYS A 487 7.94 22.73 -4.07
CA LYS A 487 8.67 23.29 -5.20
C LYS A 487 9.07 24.73 -4.96
N GLU A 488 10.38 24.98 -5.00
CA GLU A 488 10.95 26.10 -5.75
C GLU A 488 11.47 25.59 -7.10
#